data_AF-A0A832CTH7-F1
#
_entry.id   AF-A0A832CTH7-F1
#
_cell.length_a   1.000
_cell.length_b   1.000
_cell.length_c   1.000
_cell.angle_alpha   90.00
_cell.angle_beta   90.00
_cell.angle_gamma   90.00
#
_symmetry.space_group_name_H-M   'P 1'
#
loop_
_entity.id
_entity.type
_entity.pdbx_description
1 polymer ?
#
loop_
_entity_poly.entity_id
_entity_poly.type
_entity_poly.pdbx_seq_one_letter_code
_entity_poly.pdbx_strand_id
1 'polypeptide(L)'
;MDQSTSNIEKQSISSELVNSQKKLPKPIIIILGLIISLAIVAGAIYLWQKYPQDKFCTMEAKICPDGSSVGRIPPDCEFAPCPSVSIELDKISPDLQERLEKSQTDERIKVAIYVKEKEGINRPSRPSFEEKEMTQKQIDDFLAQVDKENMEIVEETVKPVVIKLENMGISG
;
A
#
# COMPACT_ATOMS: atom_id res chain seq x y z
N MET A 1 -16.11 -41.36 -78.48
CA MET A 1 -14.65 -41.42 -78.64
C MET A 1 -14.12 -40.12 -78.04
N ASP A 2 -13.48 -40.02 -76.89
CA ASP A 2 -12.97 -41.00 -75.93
C ASP A 2 -12.95 -40.40 -74.51
N GLN A 3 -13.17 -41.28 -73.52
CA GLN A 3 -12.72 -41.14 -72.13
C GLN A 3 -11.19 -41.14 -72.06
N SER A 4 -10.61 -40.52 -71.03
CA SER A 4 -9.48 -41.03 -70.20
C SER A 4 -8.73 -39.86 -69.56
N THR A 5 -9.00 -39.51 -68.30
CA THR A 5 -8.29 -39.99 -67.08
C THR A 5 -6.78 -39.75 -67.07
N SER A 6 -6.34 -38.78 -66.25
CA SER A 6 -5.03 -38.82 -65.60
C SER A 6 -5.10 -38.08 -64.26
N ASN A 7 -5.45 -38.84 -63.22
CA ASN A 7 -5.50 -38.39 -61.84
C ASN A 7 -4.93 -39.50 -60.97
N ILE A 8 -3.67 -39.89 -61.20
CA ILE A 8 -2.95 -40.88 -60.38
C ILE A 8 -1.44 -40.56 -60.40
N GLU A 9 -0.99 -39.68 -59.51
CA GLU A 9 0.44 -39.63 -59.10
C GLU A 9 0.62 -39.07 -57.68
N LYS A 10 -0.14 -39.58 -56.70
CA LYS A 10 0.12 -39.33 -55.27
C LYS A 10 -0.18 -40.54 -54.37
N GLN A 11 0.14 -41.75 -54.84
CA GLN A 11 0.12 -42.94 -54.00
C GLN A 11 1.29 -43.85 -54.34
N SER A 12 2.46 -43.63 -53.72
CA SER A 12 3.50 -44.68 -53.72
C SER A 12 4.56 -44.60 -52.61
N ILE A 13 4.50 -43.69 -51.62
CA ILE A 13 5.64 -43.55 -50.66
C ILE A 13 5.28 -43.81 -49.18
N SER A 14 4.02 -44.04 -48.80
CA SER A 14 3.64 -44.06 -47.37
C SER A 14 3.21 -45.41 -46.76
N SER A 15 3.27 -46.54 -47.48
CA SER A 15 2.69 -47.81 -46.97
C SER A 15 3.65 -48.91 -46.54
N GLU A 16 4.98 -48.79 -46.69
CA GLU A 16 5.90 -49.91 -46.38
C GLU A 16 6.61 -49.86 -45.02
N LEU A 17 6.42 -48.82 -44.20
CA LEU A 17 6.98 -48.78 -42.82
C LEU A 17 5.97 -49.05 -41.70
N VAL A 18 4.70 -49.26 -42.02
CA VAL A 18 3.66 -49.59 -41.02
C VAL A 18 3.14 -51.02 -41.19
N ASN A 19 4.04 -51.97 -41.45
CA ASN A 19 3.72 -53.38 -41.27
C ASN A 19 4.73 -54.03 -40.32
N SER A 20 4.65 -53.61 -39.07
CA SER A 20 5.10 -54.42 -37.95
C SER A 20 3.88 -54.66 -37.06
N GLN A 21 3.03 -55.59 -37.47
CA GLN A 21 1.98 -56.20 -36.64
C GLN A 21 2.63 -57.00 -35.49
N LYS A 22 3.31 -56.31 -34.57
CA LYS A 22 3.70 -56.92 -33.29
C LYS A 22 2.41 -57.06 -32.50
N LYS A 23 1.93 -58.30 -32.40
CA LYS A 23 0.93 -58.71 -31.41
C LYS A 23 1.54 -58.44 -30.03
N LEU A 24 1.38 -57.22 -29.51
CA LEU A 24 1.83 -56.89 -28.17
C LEU A 24 1.06 -57.79 -27.19
N PRO A 25 1.73 -58.54 -26.31
CA PRO A 25 1.06 -59.38 -25.35
C PRO A 25 0.22 -58.49 -24.41
N LYS A 26 -1.01 -58.94 -24.11
CA LYS A 26 -1.98 -58.23 -23.26
C LYS A 26 -1.39 -57.61 -21.98
N PRO A 27 -0.49 -58.27 -21.21
CA PRO A 27 0.11 -57.64 -20.02
C PRO A 27 0.97 -56.42 -20.35
N ILE A 28 1.65 -56.37 -21.50
CA ILE A 28 2.48 -55.23 -21.89
C ILE A 28 1.62 -54.00 -22.21
N ILE A 29 0.44 -54.20 -22.80
CA ILE A 29 -0.51 -53.11 -23.07
C ILE A 29 -1.00 -52.49 -21.74
N ILE A 30 -1.26 -53.31 -20.72
CA ILE A 30 -1.68 -52.85 -19.39
C ILE A 30 -0.56 -52.04 -18.73
N ILE A 31 0.68 -52.53 -18.78
CA ILE A 31 1.84 -51.83 -18.18
C ILE A 31 2.08 -50.48 -18.86
N LEU A 32 2.02 -50.42 -20.19
CA LEU A 32 2.17 -49.15 -20.93
C LEU A 32 1.04 -48.17 -20.59
N GLY A 33 -0.19 -48.65 -20.46
CA GLY A 33 -1.33 -47.83 -20.02
C GLY A 33 -1.13 -47.23 -18.63
N LEU A 34 -0.60 -48.01 -17.68
CA LEU A 34 -0.31 -47.53 -16.32
C LEU A 34 0.84 -46.52 -16.29
N ILE A 35 1.89 -46.73 -17.09
CA ILE A 35 3.01 -45.79 -17.18
C ILE A 35 2.55 -44.47 -17.80
N ILE A 36 1.74 -44.53 -18.87
CA ILE A 36 1.19 -43.35 -19.53
C ILE A 36 0.24 -42.61 -18.58
N SER A 37 -0.63 -43.31 -17.84
CA SER A 37 -1.53 -42.67 -16.88
C SER A 37 -0.76 -41.99 -15.74
N LEU A 38 0.28 -42.65 -15.19
CA LEU A 38 1.18 -42.06 -14.19
C LEU A 38 1.89 -40.81 -14.72
N ALA A 39 2.38 -40.84 -15.96
CA ALA A 39 3.03 -39.70 -16.58
C ALA A 39 2.07 -38.52 -16.78
N ILE A 40 0.82 -38.78 -17.18
CA ILE A 40 -0.22 -37.76 -17.32
C ILE A 40 -0.57 -37.14 -15.96
N VAL A 41 -0.76 -37.96 -14.92
CA VAL A 41 -1.07 -37.49 -13.57
C VAL A 41 0.08 -36.67 -12.99
N ALA A 42 1.32 -37.16 -13.10
CA ALA A 42 2.51 -36.43 -12.66
C ALA A 42 2.70 -35.13 -13.43
N GLY A 43 2.46 -35.15 -14.75
CA GLY A 43 2.49 -33.96 -15.60
C GLY A 43 1.44 -32.94 -15.17
N ALA A 44 0.20 -33.36 -14.90
CA ALA A 44 -0.86 -32.47 -14.43
C ALA A 44 -0.53 -31.84 -13.07
N ILE A 45 0.02 -32.62 -12.12
CA ILE A 45 0.47 -32.12 -10.81
C ILE A 45 1.60 -31.11 -10.98
N TYR A 46 2.59 -31.41 -11.83
CA TYR A 46 3.72 -30.52 -12.12
C TYR A 46 3.26 -29.21 -12.75
N LEU A 47 2.32 -29.28 -13.69
CA LEU A 47 1.74 -28.09 -14.32
C LEU A 47 0.94 -27.25 -13.31
N TRP A 48 0.18 -27.87 -12.39
CA TRP A 48 -0.55 -27.14 -11.37
C TRP A 48 0.35 -26.39 -10.38
N GLN A 49 1.50 -26.98 -10.01
CA GLN A 49 2.44 -26.28 -9.13
C GLN A 49 3.13 -25.10 -9.84
N LYS A 50 3.28 -25.15 -11.16
CA LYS A 50 3.97 -24.13 -11.95
C LYS A 50 3.11 -22.90 -12.24
N TYR A 51 1.79 -23.05 -12.24
CA TYR A 51 0.85 -21.95 -12.48
C TYR A 51 -0.06 -21.76 -11.26
N PRO A 52 0.45 -21.19 -10.15
CA PRO A 52 -0.43 -20.70 -9.11
C PRO A 52 -1.36 -19.69 -9.76
N GLN A 53 -2.66 -19.92 -9.64
CA GLN A 53 -3.66 -19.01 -10.18
C GLN A 53 -3.44 -17.64 -9.54
N ASP A 54 -3.17 -16.62 -10.36
CA ASP A 54 -3.11 -15.24 -9.90
C ASP A 54 -4.48 -14.89 -9.32
N LYS A 55 -4.57 -14.86 -7.98
CA LYS A 55 -5.78 -14.42 -7.30
C LYS A 55 -5.86 -12.90 -7.46
N PHE A 56 -6.89 -12.44 -8.14
CA PHE A 56 -7.19 -11.02 -8.23
C PHE A 56 -7.78 -10.54 -6.90
N CYS A 57 -7.12 -9.58 -6.26
CA CYS A 57 -7.64 -8.90 -5.07
C CYS A 57 -8.52 -7.71 -5.46
N THR A 58 -9.44 -7.33 -4.57
CA THR A 58 -10.27 -6.14 -4.76
C THR A 58 -9.42 -4.86 -4.72
N MET A 59 -9.84 -3.84 -5.46
CA MET A 59 -9.13 -2.55 -5.58
C MET A 59 -9.38 -1.61 -4.39
N GLU A 60 -9.44 -2.18 -3.18
CA GLU A 60 -9.63 -1.42 -1.95
C GLU A 60 -8.32 -0.77 -1.51
N ALA A 61 -8.40 0.44 -0.97
CA ALA A 61 -7.28 1.15 -0.39
C ALA A 61 -7.53 1.41 1.10
N LYS A 62 -6.52 1.15 1.93
CA LYS A 62 -6.49 1.52 3.34
C LYS A 62 -5.60 2.75 3.49
N ILE A 63 -6.11 3.77 4.19
CA ILE A 63 -5.32 4.95 4.56
C ILE A 63 -4.45 4.63 5.77
N CYS A 64 -3.17 4.97 5.66
CA CYS A 64 -2.19 4.81 6.71
C CYS A 64 -2.07 6.08 7.59
N PRO A 65 -1.51 6.00 8.80
CA PRO A 65 -1.40 7.15 9.71
C PRO A 65 -0.56 8.32 9.17
N ASP A 66 0.34 8.04 8.23
CA ASP A 66 1.14 9.01 7.48
C ASP A 66 0.36 9.67 6.32
N GLY A 67 -0.85 9.19 6.03
CA GLY A 67 -1.72 9.67 4.95
C GLY A 67 -1.52 8.96 3.61
N SER A 68 -0.61 7.99 3.51
CA SER A 68 -0.48 7.17 2.29
C SER A 68 -1.60 6.13 2.17
N SER A 69 -1.77 5.59 0.96
CA SER A 69 -2.78 4.57 0.65
C SER A 69 -2.11 3.25 0.30
N VAL A 70 -2.51 2.16 0.94
CA VAL A 70 -2.02 0.80 0.65
C VAL A 70 -3.15 -0.09 0.14
N GLY A 71 -2.87 -0.91 -0.87
CA GLY A 71 -3.81 -1.87 -1.44
C GLY A 71 -3.69 -3.26 -0.81
N ARG A 72 -4.58 -4.18 -1.24
CA ARG A 72 -4.50 -5.59 -0.89
C ARG A 72 -3.46 -6.33 -1.73
N ILE A 73 -2.77 -7.31 -1.12
CA ILE A 73 -1.73 -8.13 -1.77
C ILE A 73 -2.08 -9.62 -1.73
N PRO A 74 -1.91 -10.37 -2.85
CA PRO A 74 -2.10 -11.83 -2.88
C PRO A 74 -1.03 -12.55 -2.03
N PRO A 75 -1.28 -13.79 -1.56
CA PRO A 75 -2.37 -14.71 -1.92
C PRO A 75 -3.63 -14.62 -1.03
N ASP A 76 -3.55 -13.92 0.09
CA ASP A 76 -4.62 -13.82 1.10
C ASP A 76 -5.43 -12.51 0.97
N CYS A 77 -5.02 -11.62 0.06
CA CYS A 77 -5.64 -10.32 -0.18
C CYS A 77 -5.71 -9.46 1.09
N GLU A 78 -4.68 -9.50 1.93
CA GLU A 78 -4.54 -8.61 3.08
C GLU A 78 -3.92 -7.27 2.65
N PHE A 79 -4.15 -6.20 3.42
CA PHE A 79 -3.52 -4.91 3.14
C PHE A 79 -2.02 -4.99 3.31
N ALA A 80 -1.27 -4.41 2.35
CA ALA A 80 0.16 -4.22 2.51
C ALA A 80 0.47 -3.40 3.77
N PRO A 81 1.63 -3.63 4.42
CA PRO A 81 2.04 -2.82 5.56
C PRO A 81 2.18 -1.35 5.16
N CYS A 82 1.81 -0.45 6.08
CA CYS A 82 2.02 0.98 5.87
C CYS A 82 3.52 1.28 5.75
N PRO A 83 3.92 2.21 4.87
CA PRO A 83 5.31 2.61 4.76
C PRO A 83 5.78 3.16 6.11
N SER A 84 6.94 2.68 6.58
CA SER A 84 7.62 3.34 7.68
C SER A 84 8.02 4.73 7.23
N VAL A 85 7.77 5.75 8.07
CA VAL A 85 8.24 7.12 7.84
C VAL A 85 9.76 7.12 7.93
N SER A 86 10.41 6.66 6.87
CA SER A 86 11.82 6.93 6.61
C SER A 86 11.82 8.30 5.93
N ILE A 87 12.27 9.30 6.67
CA ILE A 87 12.61 10.57 6.06
C ILE A 87 13.76 10.25 5.11
N GLU A 88 13.45 10.04 3.83
CA GLU A 88 14.47 9.98 2.77
C GLU A 88 15.09 11.37 2.69
N LEU A 89 16.12 11.57 3.50
CA LEU A 89 16.89 12.81 3.66
C LEU A 89 17.41 13.34 2.33
N ASP A 90 17.50 12.49 1.32
CA ASP A 90 18.02 12.76 -0.01
C ASP A 90 17.02 13.52 -0.90
N LYS A 91 15.75 13.63 -0.50
CA LYS A 91 14.70 14.39 -1.21
C LYS A 91 14.31 15.69 -0.51
N ILE A 92 14.91 15.99 0.64
CA ILE A 92 14.60 17.23 1.35
C ILE A 92 15.17 18.37 0.51
N SER A 93 14.29 19.24 -0.01
CA SER A 93 14.72 20.44 -0.71
C SER A 93 15.66 21.25 0.20
N PRO A 94 16.70 21.92 -0.35
CA PRO A 94 17.61 22.73 0.46
C PRO A 94 16.88 23.75 1.34
N ASP A 95 15.75 24.27 0.86
CA ASP A 95 14.85 25.17 1.59
C ASP A 95 14.24 24.53 2.85
N LEU A 96 13.88 23.25 2.80
CA LEU A 96 13.29 22.56 3.94
C LEU A 96 14.35 22.20 5.00
N GLN A 97 15.60 21.95 4.60
CA GLN A 97 16.71 21.75 5.55
C GLN A 97 17.02 23.05 6.29
N GLU A 98 17.09 24.17 5.58
CA GLU A 98 17.29 25.50 6.20
C GLU A 98 16.15 25.84 7.17
N ARG A 99 14.91 25.54 6.80
CA ARG A 99 13.74 25.73 7.68
C ARG A 99 13.77 24.81 8.90
N LEU A 100 14.24 23.58 8.75
CA LEU A 100 14.40 22.64 9.86
C LEU A 100 15.49 23.08 10.84
N GLU A 101 16.65 23.52 10.35
CA GLU A 101 17.72 24.06 11.21
C GLU A 101 17.26 25.33 11.94
N LYS A 102 16.60 26.25 11.22
CA LYS A 102 16.04 27.47 11.82
C LYS A 102 14.97 27.15 12.87
N SER A 103 14.19 26.10 12.64
CA SER A 103 13.19 25.64 13.60
C SER A 103 13.79 25.01 14.86
N GLN A 104 14.94 24.35 14.76
CA GLN A 104 15.63 23.78 15.94
C GLN A 104 16.25 24.84 16.84
N THR A 105 16.58 26.02 16.30
CA THR A 105 17.09 27.15 17.08
C THR A 105 15.99 28.01 17.72
N ASP A 106 14.74 27.85 17.31
CA ASP A 106 13.62 28.61 17.85
C ASP A 106 13.22 28.05 19.23
N GLU A 107 13.39 28.86 20.27
CA GLU A 107 13.02 28.48 21.64
C GLU A 107 11.53 28.09 21.77
N ARG A 108 10.65 28.67 20.94
CA ARG A 108 9.23 28.31 20.93
C ARG A 108 9.01 26.87 20.47
N ILE A 109 9.83 26.40 19.54
CA ILE A 109 9.75 25.04 19.00
C ILE A 109 10.35 24.04 19.98
N LYS A 110 11.43 24.42 20.69
CA LYS A 110 11.96 23.61 21.81
C LYS A 110 10.94 23.47 22.93
N VAL A 111 10.26 24.55 23.31
CA VAL A 111 9.19 24.52 24.31
C VAL A 111 8.02 23.65 23.82
N ALA A 112 7.60 23.78 22.57
CA ALA A 112 6.52 22.97 22.00
C ALA A 112 6.86 21.46 21.98
N ILE A 113 8.11 21.10 21.65
CA ILE A 113 8.58 19.71 21.66
C ILE A 113 8.67 19.18 23.10
N TYR A 114 9.20 19.96 24.04
CA TYR A 114 9.28 19.59 25.46
C TYR A 114 7.89 19.40 26.09
N VAL A 115 6.93 20.29 25.80
CA VAL A 115 5.54 20.17 26.25
C VAL A 115 4.89 18.92 25.64
N LYS A 116 5.12 18.64 24.34
CA LYS A 116 4.60 17.44 23.68
C LYS A 116 5.12 16.14 24.29
N GLU A 117 6.37 16.12 24.76
CA GLU A 117 7.00 14.95 25.38
C GLU A 117 6.58 14.75 26.85
N LYS A 118 6.25 15.83 27.58
CA LYS A 118 5.92 15.78 29.01
C LYS A 118 4.42 15.70 29.31
N GLU A 119 3.55 16.28 28.47
CA GLU A 119 2.14 16.51 28.80
C GLU A 119 1.15 15.61 28.05
N GLY A 120 1.61 14.61 27.27
CA GLY A 120 0.72 13.62 26.66
C GLY A 120 -0.52 14.25 26.03
N ILE A 121 -0.32 15.22 25.14
CA ILE A 121 -1.41 16.07 24.63
C ILE A 121 -2.44 15.18 23.93
N ASN A 122 -3.59 14.97 24.57
CA ASN A 122 -4.81 14.56 23.87
C ASN A 122 -5.08 15.65 22.83
N ARG A 123 -4.69 15.39 21.58
CA ARG A 123 -4.99 16.28 20.47
C ARG A 123 -6.52 16.40 20.46
N PRO A 124 -7.11 17.59 20.67
CA PRO A 124 -8.56 17.71 20.61
C PRO A 124 -8.99 17.21 19.24
N SER A 125 -9.84 16.18 19.23
CA SER A 125 -10.41 15.63 18.00
C SER A 125 -11.08 16.78 17.27
N ARG A 126 -10.71 16.98 15.99
CA ARG A 126 -11.37 17.96 15.13
C ARG A 126 -12.89 17.67 15.21
N PRO A 127 -13.72 18.62 15.66
CA PRO A 127 -15.15 18.38 15.68
C PRO A 127 -15.60 18.05 14.26
N SER A 128 -16.37 16.97 14.11
CA SER A 128 -17.03 16.64 12.86
C SER A 128 -18.02 17.77 12.56
N PHE A 129 -17.59 18.73 11.76
CA PHE A 129 -18.44 19.83 11.34
C PHE A 129 -19.44 19.26 10.33
N GLU A 130 -20.67 19.03 10.76
CA GLU A 130 -21.80 18.97 9.84
C GLU A 130 -21.86 20.34 9.15
N GLU A 131 -21.71 20.31 7.83
CA GLU A 131 -21.61 21.45 6.93
C GLU A 131 -22.95 22.20 6.90
N LYS A 132 -23.25 22.92 7.98
CA LYS A 132 -24.23 23.98 7.95
C LYS A 132 -23.46 25.26 7.67
N GLU A 133 -23.75 25.90 6.54
CA GLU A 133 -23.17 27.19 6.16
C GLU A 133 -23.31 28.16 7.32
N MET A 134 -22.21 28.31 8.06
CA MET A 134 -22.12 29.20 9.20
C MET A 134 -21.84 30.58 8.63
N THR A 135 -22.69 31.54 8.96
CA THR A 135 -22.55 32.90 8.42
C THR A 135 -21.20 33.49 8.86
N GLN A 136 -20.61 34.36 8.05
CA GLN A 136 -19.34 35.03 8.39
C GLN A 136 -19.38 35.67 9.78
N LYS A 137 -20.53 36.24 10.16
CA LYS A 137 -20.76 36.80 11.49
C LYS A 137 -20.62 35.75 12.61
N GLN A 138 -21.12 34.54 12.42
CA GLN A 138 -20.98 33.47 13.41
C GLN A 138 -19.54 32.95 13.51
N ILE A 139 -18.79 32.97 12.39
CA ILE A 139 -17.36 32.68 12.39
C ILE A 139 -16.63 33.76 13.20
N ASP A 140 -16.90 35.03 12.92
CA ASP A 140 -16.23 36.16 13.58
C ASP A 140 -16.56 36.21 15.08
N ASP A 141 -17.82 35.97 15.45
CA ASP A 141 -18.27 35.90 16.85
C ASP A 141 -17.59 34.73 17.60
N PHE A 142 -17.44 33.57 16.95
CA PHE A 142 -16.74 32.41 17.52
C PHE A 142 -15.24 32.68 17.68
N LEU A 143 -14.59 33.26 16.68
CA LEU A 143 -13.16 33.62 16.76
C LEU A 143 -12.92 34.64 17.88
N ALA A 144 -13.77 35.66 17.98
CA ALA A 144 -13.68 36.66 19.06
C ALA A 144 -13.87 36.03 20.45
N GLN A 145 -14.74 35.03 20.58
CA GLN A 145 -14.91 34.29 21.83
C GLN A 145 -13.64 33.50 22.19
N VAL A 146 -13.09 32.75 21.23
CA VAL A 146 -11.88 31.95 21.43
C VAL A 146 -10.67 32.83 21.76
N ASP A 147 -10.51 33.96 21.07
CA ASP A 147 -9.43 34.91 21.35
C ASP A 147 -9.54 35.50 22.75
N LYS A 148 -10.77 35.78 23.21
CA LYS A 148 -11.02 36.28 24.57
C LYS A 148 -10.67 35.25 25.63
N GLU A 149 -11.12 34.00 25.46
CA GLU A 149 -10.82 32.89 26.40
C GLU A 149 -9.30 32.63 26.45
N ASN A 150 -8.62 32.62 25.30
CA ASN A 150 -7.18 32.43 25.24
C ASN A 150 -6.41 33.59 25.90
N MET A 151 -6.85 34.83 25.72
CA MET A 151 -6.25 36.01 26.36
C MET A 151 -6.36 35.95 27.89
N GLU A 152 -7.51 35.51 28.43
CA GLU A 152 -7.71 35.35 29.87
C GLU A 152 -6.80 34.26 30.45
N ILE A 153 -6.67 33.12 29.78
CA ILE A 153 -5.76 32.04 30.17
C ILE A 153 -4.30 32.51 30.15
N VAL A 154 -3.89 33.23 29.10
CA VAL A 154 -2.53 33.78 29.01
C VAL A 154 -2.28 34.79 30.12
N GLU A 155 -3.25 35.66 30.42
CA GLU A 155 -3.11 36.64 31.49
C GLU A 155 -3.00 35.96 32.87
N GLU A 156 -3.77 34.90 33.13
CA GLU A 156 -3.73 34.18 34.41
C GLU A 156 -2.46 33.36 34.57
N THR A 157 -2.01 32.68 33.51
CA THR A 157 -0.93 31.69 33.58
C THR A 157 0.46 32.29 33.30
N VAL A 158 0.57 33.24 32.38
CA VAL A 158 1.85 33.75 31.87
C VAL A 158 2.30 34.98 32.64
N LYS A 159 1.38 35.88 33.00
CA LYS A 159 1.70 37.12 33.74
C LYS A 159 2.47 36.90 35.05
N PRO A 160 2.13 35.93 35.93
CA PRO A 160 2.92 35.71 37.15
C PRO A 160 4.32 35.14 36.86
N VAL A 161 4.46 34.37 35.78
CA VAL A 161 5.75 33.82 35.37
C VAL A 161 6.65 34.91 34.80
N VAL A 162 6.12 35.80 33.96
CA VAL A 162 6.84 36.95 33.40
C VAL A 162 7.32 37.88 34.52
N ILE A 163 6.45 38.25 35.46
CA ILE A 163 6.82 39.09 36.63
C ILE A 163 7.93 38.41 37.45
N LYS A 164 7.87 37.09 37.61
CA LYS A 164 8.90 36.34 38.35
C LYS A 164 10.25 36.34 37.63
N LEU A 165 10.26 36.27 36.30
CA LEU A 165 11.48 36.32 35.48
C LEU A 165 12.10 37.74 35.45
N GLU A 166 11.26 38.78 35.37
CA GLU A 166 11.70 40.18 35.46
C GLU A 166 12.38 40.46 36.81
N ASN A 167 11.78 39.98 37.91
CA ASN A 167 12.37 40.10 39.25
C ASN A 167 13.68 39.32 39.42
N MET A 168 13.98 38.37 38.53
CA MET A 168 15.25 37.64 38.48
C MET A 168 16.27 38.31 37.55
N GLY A 169 15.95 39.45 36.94
CA GLY A 169 16.83 40.16 36.00
C GLY A 169 16.95 39.50 34.63
N ILE A 170 16.05 38.56 34.31
CA ILE A 170 15.98 37.88 33.02
C ILE A 170 14.95 38.65 32.18
N SER A 171 15.32 39.83 31.69
CA SER A 171 14.54 40.56 30.70
C SER A 171 15.00 40.15 29.30
N GLY A 172 14.08 39.61 28.50
CA GLY A 172 14.27 39.46 27.05
C GLY A 172 14.26 40.80 26.33
#